data_AF-A0A2D6T6M0-F1
#
_entry.id   AF-A0A2D6T6M0-F1
#
_cell.length_a   1.000
_cell.length_b   1.000
_cell.length_c   1.000
_cell.angle_alpha   90.00
_cell.angle_beta   90.00
_cell.angle_gamma   90.00
#
_symmetry.space_group_name_H-M   'P 1'
#
loop_
_entity.id
_entity.type
_entity.pdbx_description
1 polymer ?
#
loop_
_entity_poly.entity_id
_entity_poly.type
_entity_poly.pdbx_seq_one_letter_code
_entity_poly.pdbx_strand_id
1 'polypeptide(L)' 'MTLTLTLIVLACGLALAGFANFMSRRPPPPGQVRLMPYTGLQFVGLLVVILMLAHLVSLLTGTPLEGRSAR' A
#
# COMPACT_ATOMS: atom_id res chain seq x y z
N MET A 1 3.44 6.72 15.98
CA MET A 1 4.62 6.08 15.37
C MET A 1 5.72 7.13 15.24
N THR A 2 7.01 6.76 15.23
CA THR A 2 8.09 7.70 14.92
C THR A 2 8.17 7.94 13.40
N LEU A 3 8.66 9.11 12.98
CA LEU A 3 8.78 9.49 11.56
C LEU A 3 9.53 8.42 10.75
N THR A 4 10.63 7.91 11.30
CA THR A 4 11.44 6.85 10.70
C THR A 4 10.64 5.58 10.40
N LEU A 5 9.83 5.13 11.36
CA LEU A 5 9.01 3.92 11.19
C LEU A 5 7.93 4.13 10.11
N THR A 6 7.33 5.32 10.09
CA THR A 6 6.33 5.70 9.07
C THR A 6 6.91 5.65 7.65
N LEU A 7 8.14 6.15 7.47
CA LEU A 7 8.85 6.09 6.19
C LEU A 7 9.20 4.66 5.77
N ILE A 8 9.62 3.80 6.71
CA ILE A 8 9.92 2.38 6.43
C ILE A 8 8.68 1.66 5.94
N VAL A 9 7.54 1.81 6.63
CA VAL A 9 6.29 1.14 6.25
C VAL A 9 5.76 1.67 4.92
N LEU A 10 5.86 2.98 4.68
CA LEU A 10 5.50 3.59 3.39
C LEU A 10 6.35 3.01 2.24
N ALA A 11 7.67 2.93 2.44
CA ALA A 11 8.59 2.37 1.45
C ALA A 11 8.30 0.88 1.18
N CYS A 12 8.02 0.08 2.21
CA CYS A 12 7.59 -1.31 2.06
C CYS A 12 6.27 -1.43 1.31
N GLY A 13 5.28 -0.59 1.61
CA GLY A 13 3.99 -0.57 0.90
C GLY A 13 4.16 -0.25 -0.59
N LEU A 14 4.98 0.75 -0.93
CA LEU A 14 5.31 1.10 -2.32
C LEU A 14 6.04 -0.03 -3.03
N ALA A 15 7.00 -0.68 -2.37
CA ALA A 15 7.72 -1.83 -2.93
C ALA A 15 6.77 -3.00 -3.23
N LEU A 16 5.84 -3.33 -2.32
CA LEU A 16 4.84 -4.37 -2.52
C LEU A 16 3.87 -4.04 -3.65
N ALA A 17 3.35 -2.81 -3.69
CA ALA A 17 2.44 -2.36 -4.75
C ALA A 17 3.13 -2.34 -6.12
N GLY A 18 4.39 -1.86 -6.17
CA GLY A 18 5.22 -1.84 -7.37
C GLY A 18 5.55 -3.26 -7.86
N PHE A 19 5.94 -4.15 -6.95
CA PHE A 19 6.20 -5.56 -7.26
C PHE A 19 4.95 -6.26 -7.78
N ALA A 20 3.81 -6.08 -7.12
CA ALA A 20 2.53 -6.65 -7.55
C ALA A 20 2.10 -6.13 -8.93
N ASN A 21 2.26 -4.82 -9.20
CA ASN A 21 1.99 -4.23 -10.51
C ASN A 21 2.94 -4.78 -11.59
N PHE A 22 4.23 -4.91 -11.29
CA PHE A 22 5.22 -5.47 -12.22
C PHE A 22 4.91 -6.94 -12.55
N MET A 23 4.58 -7.74 -11.54
CA MET A 23 4.18 -9.14 -11.73
C MET A 23 2.82 -9.26 -12.42
N SER A 24 1.91 -8.32 -12.17
CA SER A 24 0.60 -8.26 -12.85
C SER A 24 0.74 -8.04 -14.34
N ARG A 25 1.69 -7.19 -14.77
CA ARG A 25 2.00 -6.90 -16.18
C ARG A 25 2.68 -8.04 -16.92
N ARG A 26 3.18 -9.07 -16.24
CA ARG A 26 3.77 -10.24 -16.90
C ARG A 26 2.65 -11.11 -17.49
N PRO A 27 2.65 -11.36 -18.81
CA PRO A 27 1.62 -12.18 -19.45
C PRO A 27 1.69 -13.62 -18.90
N PRO A 28 0.57 -14.18 -18.43
CA PRO A 28 0.55 -15.55 -17.95
C PRO A 28 0.82 -16.53 -19.10
N PRO A 29 1.48 -17.68 -18.83
CA PRO A 29 1.65 -18.74 -19.83
C PRO A 29 0.26 -19.21 -20.33
N PRO A 30 0.09 -19.41 -21.65
CA PRO A 30 -1.18 -19.84 -22.20
C PRO A 30 -1.62 -21.18 -21.59
N GLY A 31 -2.87 -21.24 -21.11
CA GLY A 31 -3.46 -22.45 -20.51
C GLY A 31 -3.32 -22.60 -19.00
N GLN A 32 -2.60 -21.70 -18.30
CA GLN A 32 -2.52 -21.71 -16.83
C GLN A 32 -3.44 -20.67 -16.20
N VAL A 33 -4.33 -21.14 -15.33
CA VAL A 33 -5.11 -20.28 -14.43
C VAL A 33 -4.13 -19.67 -13.42
N ARG A 34 -4.11 -18.34 -13.28
CA ARG A 34 -3.28 -17.66 -12.28
C ARG A 34 -3.69 -18.09 -10.87
N LEU A 35 -2.87 -18.95 -10.24
CA LEU A 35 -3.08 -19.41 -8.86
C LEU A 35 -2.93 -18.26 -7.84
N MET A 36 -2.11 -17.26 -8.16
CA MET A 36 -1.84 -16.11 -7.29
C MET A 36 -2.63 -14.88 -7.76
N PRO A 37 -3.59 -14.35 -6.98
CA PRO A 37 -4.34 -13.15 -7.34
C PRO A 37 -3.48 -11.90 -7.08
N TYR A 38 -2.62 -11.54 -8.04
CA TYR A 38 -1.78 -10.33 -7.95
C TYR A 38 -2.58 -9.04 -7.75
N THR A 39 -3.83 -9.01 -8.21
CA THR A 39 -4.77 -7.90 -7.98
C THR A 39 -5.07 -7.70 -6.49
N GLY A 40 -5.23 -8.80 -5.73
CA GLY A 40 -5.44 -8.73 -4.28
C GLY A 40 -4.20 -8.19 -3.56
N LEU A 41 -3.02 -8.67 -3.95
CA LEU A 41 -1.75 -8.18 -3.40
C LEU A 41 -1.52 -6.70 -3.70
N GLN A 42 -1.86 -6.27 -4.92
CA GLN A 42 -1.77 -4.87 -5.34
C GLN A 42 -2.73 -3.99 -4.54
N PHE A 43 -3.96 -4.46 -4.29
CA PHE A 43 -4.96 -3.74 -3.50
C PHE A 43 -4.48 -3.53 -2.04
N VAL A 44 -3.96 -4.58 -1.40
CA VAL A 44 -3.42 -4.51 -0.04
C VAL A 44 -2.24 -3.55 0.02
N GLY A 45 -1.29 -3.65 -0.93
CA GLY A 45 -0.15 -2.73 -1.00
C GLY A 45 -0.58 -1.27 -1.15
N LEU A 46 -1.55 -1.00 -2.03
CA LEU A 46 -2.09 0.34 -2.25
C LEU A 46 -2.77 0.89 -0.99
N LEU A 47 -3.55 0.07 -0.30
CA LEU A 47 -4.25 0.43 0.93
C LEU A 47 -3.24 0.82 2.03
N VAL A 48 -2.19 0.04 2.22
CA VAL A 48 -1.11 0.36 3.17
C VAL A 48 -0.43 1.69 2.83
N VAL A 49 -0.14 1.94 1.55
CA VAL A 49 0.46 3.21 1.10
C VAL A 49 -0.45 4.39 1.44
N ILE A 50 -1.75 4.29 1.15
CA ILE A 50 -2.71 5.37 1.44
C ILE A 50 -2.78 5.65 2.95
N LEU A 51 -2.86 4.62 3.79
CA LEU A 51 -2.90 4.78 5.24
C LEU A 51 -1.60 5.41 5.80
N MET A 52 -0.44 5.01 5.28
CA MET A 52 0.84 5.59 5.70
C MET A 52 1.01 7.04 5.23
N LEU A 53 0.47 7.40 4.07
CA LEU A 53 0.44 8.80 3.63
C LEU A 53 -0.42 9.65 4.57
N ALA A 54 -1.59 9.16 4.99
CA ALA A 54 -2.40 9.85 5.99
C ALA A 54 -1.63 10.02 7.31
N HIS A 55 -0.91 8.98 7.76
CA HIS A 55 -0.09 9.06 8.97
C HIS A 55 1.06 10.07 8.83
N LEU A 56 1.69 10.13 7.65
CA LEU A 56 2.77 11.07 7.36
C LEU A 56 2.29 12.52 7.35
N VAL A 57 1.13 12.80 6.73
CA VAL A 57 0.49 14.12 6.77
C VAL A 57 0.18 14.51 8.21
N SER A 58 -0.38 13.58 8.99
CA SER A 58 -0.70 13.81 10.39
C SER A 58 0.54 14.12 11.25
N LEU A 59 1.66 13.44 10.99
CA LEU A 59 2.95 13.75 11.63
C LEU A 59 3.52 15.11 11.20
N LEU A 60 3.39 15.48 9.93
CA LEU A 60 3.91 16.74 9.41
C LEU A 60 3.11 17.95 9.89
N THR A 61 1.78 17.80 10.00
CA THR A 61 0.86 18.87 10.42
C THR A 61 0.67 18.91 11.93
N GLY A 62 1.01 17.82 12.64
CA GLY A 62 0.78 17.68 14.08
C GLY A 62 -0.69 17.49 14.46
N THR A 63 -1.59 17.39 13.48
CA THR A 63 -3.03 17.18 13.70
C THR A 63 -3.42 15.75 13.33
N PRO A 64 -4.08 14.99 14.23
CA PRO A 64 -4.59 13.66 13.90
C PRO A 64 -5.64 13.78 12.77
N LEU A 65 -5.44 13.01 11.69
CA LEU A 65 -6.47 12.86 10.66
C LEU A 65 -7.55 11.91 11.19
N GLU A 66 -8.65 12.46 11.67
CA GLU A 66 -9.78 11.70 12.18
C GLU A 66 -10.79 11.37 11.06
N GLY A 67 -11.26 10.13 11.06
CA GLY A 67 -12.31 9.69 10.15
C GLY A 67 -13.65 10.34 10.48
N ARG A 68 -14.47 10.61 9.46
CA ARG A 68 -15.80 11.22 9.60
C ARG A 68 -16.74 10.46 10.55
N SER A 69 -16.51 9.16 10.79
CA SER A 69 -17.31 8.33 11.71
C SER A 69 -16.95 8.49 13.18
N ALA A 70 -15.97 9.32 13.53
CA ALA A 70 -15.60 9.61 14.92
C ALA A 70 -16.42 10.79 15.53
N ARG A 71 -17.42 11.30 14.80
CA ARG A 71 -18.38 12.31 15.27
C ARG A 71 -19.74 11.71 15.60
#